data_AF-A0A1J7GRK5-F1
#
_entry.id   AF-A0A1J7GRK5-F1
#
_cell.length_a   1.000
_cell.length_b   1.000
_cell.length_c   1.000
_cell.angle_alpha   90.00
_cell.angle_beta   90.00
_cell.angle_gamma   90.00
#
_symmetry.space_group_name_H-M   'P 1'
#
loop_
_entity.id
_entity.type
_entity.pdbx_description
1 polymer ?
#
loop_
_entity_poly.entity_id
_entity_poly.type
_entity_poly.pdbx_seq_one_letter_code
_entity_poly.pdbx_strand_id
1 'polypeptide(L)'
;MEGLSNATFMNSTELKITELLKEVQVHHSPNFTKLVDDTVTAVKESIEKIPNDFKVTADLAPKFVRDIGADKVEFKFKKPSFIKIGGSYSIQTLARPQVNIDLIVRLPKCYLRNMD
;
A
#
# COMPACT_ATOMS: atom_id res chain seq x y z
N MET A 1 -13.06 -11.69 -48.34
CA MET A 1 -13.92 -12.14 -47.21
C MET A 1 -13.23 -11.94 -45.85
N GLU A 2 -12.25 -11.02 -45.73
CA GLU A 2 -11.39 -10.88 -44.54
C GLU A 2 -11.86 -9.80 -43.53
N GLY A 3 -12.77 -8.91 -43.92
CA GLY A 3 -13.26 -7.84 -43.04
C GLY A 3 -14.31 -8.28 -42.00
N LEU A 4 -15.04 -9.36 -42.28
CA LEU A 4 -16.15 -9.82 -41.41
C LEU A 4 -15.64 -10.62 -40.20
N SER A 5 -14.51 -11.31 -40.34
CA SER A 5 -13.90 -12.09 -39.25
C SER A 5 -13.33 -11.17 -38.17
N ASN A 6 -12.53 -10.17 -38.54
CA ASN A 6 -11.91 -9.25 -37.57
C ASN A 6 -12.93 -8.47 -36.72
N ALA A 7 -14.02 -7.98 -37.32
CA ALA A 7 -15.08 -7.29 -36.59
C ALA A 7 -15.81 -8.22 -35.60
N THR A 8 -16.05 -9.48 -35.99
CA THR A 8 -16.70 -10.48 -35.14
C THR A 8 -15.79 -10.93 -33.99
N PHE A 9 -14.48 -11.07 -34.24
CA PHE A 9 -13.47 -11.37 -33.20
C PHE A 9 -13.27 -10.21 -32.21
N MET A 10 -13.29 -8.95 -32.68
CA MET A 10 -13.25 -7.78 -31.79
C MET A 10 -14.48 -7.74 -30.86
N ASN A 11 -15.67 -8.02 -31.39
CA ASN A 11 -16.92 -8.11 -30.62
C ASN A 11 -16.86 -9.26 -29.58
N SER A 12 -16.33 -10.43 -29.95
CA SER A 12 -16.14 -11.54 -29.00
C SER A 12 -15.16 -11.20 -27.87
N THR A 13 -14.08 -10.48 -28.18
CA THR A 13 -13.08 -10.08 -27.18
C THR A 13 -13.62 -9.03 -26.22
N GLU A 14 -14.34 -8.04 -26.75
CA GLU A 14 -14.99 -6.99 -25.97
C GLU A 14 -16.05 -7.56 -25.02
N LEU A 15 -16.86 -8.53 -25.49
CA LEU A 15 -17.81 -9.26 -24.64
C LEU A 15 -17.11 -10.00 -23.51
N LYS A 16 -16.04 -10.74 -23.79
CA LYS A 16 -15.28 -11.48 -22.76
C LYS A 16 -14.67 -10.55 -21.72
N ILE A 17 -14.08 -9.42 -22.14
CA ILE A 17 -13.52 -8.43 -21.22
C ILE A 17 -14.62 -7.80 -20.36
N THR A 18 -15.76 -7.46 -20.98
CA THR A 18 -16.89 -6.87 -20.26
C THR A 18 -17.43 -7.80 -19.18
N GLU A 19 -17.63 -9.08 -19.50
CA GLU A 19 -18.08 -10.07 -18.51
C GLU A 19 -17.04 -10.29 -17.40
N LEU A 20 -15.75 -10.36 -17.73
CA LEU A 20 -14.69 -10.48 -16.74
C LEU A 20 -14.66 -9.27 -15.80
N LEU A 21 -14.77 -8.04 -16.33
CA LEU A 21 -14.78 -6.83 -15.52
C LEU A 21 -15.96 -6.81 -14.56
N LYS A 22 -17.15 -7.25 -14.97
CA LYS A 22 -18.31 -7.39 -14.08
C LYS A 22 -18.05 -8.39 -12.94
N GLU A 23 -17.36 -9.49 -13.23
CA GLU A 23 -17.03 -10.52 -12.24
C GLU A 23 -16.01 -10.01 -11.20
N VAL A 24 -14.96 -9.32 -11.64
CA VAL A 24 -13.84 -8.94 -10.77
C VAL A 24 -13.99 -7.57 -10.11
N GLN A 25 -14.92 -6.72 -10.56
CA GLN A 25 -15.04 -5.34 -10.08
C GLN A 25 -15.25 -5.28 -8.57
N VAL A 26 -14.46 -4.41 -7.92
CA VAL A 26 -14.66 -4.05 -6.52
C VAL A 26 -15.37 -2.70 -6.45
N HIS A 27 -16.58 -2.69 -5.89
CA HIS A 27 -17.32 -1.45 -5.69
C HIS A 27 -16.80 -0.67 -4.48
N HIS A 28 -16.38 0.57 -4.72
CA HIS A 28 -16.05 1.55 -3.68
C HIS A 28 -17.34 2.08 -3.01
N SER A 29 -18.08 1.18 -2.36
CA SER A 29 -19.30 1.54 -1.62
C SER A 29 -18.96 2.46 -0.44
N PRO A 30 -19.90 3.32 0.01
CA PRO A 30 -19.67 4.17 1.18
C PRO A 30 -19.24 3.39 2.43
N ASN A 31 -19.78 2.18 2.64
CA ASN A 31 -19.41 1.32 3.76
C ASN A 31 -17.98 0.79 3.64
N PHE A 32 -17.56 0.40 2.44
CA PHE A 32 -16.18 -0.05 2.19
C PHE A 32 -15.21 1.10 2.39
N THR A 33 -15.48 2.27 1.81
CA THR A 33 -14.66 3.47 1.99
C THR A 33 -14.54 3.85 3.46
N LYS A 34 -15.65 3.87 4.21
CA LYS A 34 -15.64 4.15 5.65
C LYS A 34 -14.79 3.15 6.42
N LEU A 35 -14.89 1.85 6.13
CA LEU A 35 -14.07 0.82 6.76
C LEU A 35 -12.57 1.08 6.54
N VAL A 36 -12.19 1.42 5.31
CA VAL A 36 -10.79 1.75 4.97
C VAL A 36 -10.32 3.00 5.71
N ASP A 37 -11.11 4.07 5.69
CA ASP A 37 -10.76 5.34 6.31
C ASP A 37 -10.66 5.22 7.84
N ASP A 38 -11.58 4.51 8.47
CA ASP A 38 -11.57 4.23 9.92
C ASP A 38 -10.32 3.42 10.29
N THR A 39 -9.99 2.39 9.50
CA THR A 39 -8.79 1.56 9.72
C THR A 39 -7.50 2.36 9.58
N VAL A 40 -7.40 3.18 8.54
CA VAL A 40 -6.23 4.05 8.31
C VAL A 40 -6.11 5.09 9.42
N THR A 41 -7.23 5.60 9.92
CA THR A 41 -7.28 6.53 11.05
C THR A 41 -6.77 5.86 12.33
N ALA A 42 -7.24 4.66 12.65
CA ALA A 42 -6.76 3.88 13.79
C ALA A 42 -5.24 3.60 13.73
N VAL A 43 -4.70 3.29 12.54
CA VAL A 43 -3.25 3.14 12.34
C VAL A 43 -2.51 4.45 12.60
N LYS A 44 -3.01 5.57 12.06
CA LYS A 44 -2.42 6.90 12.30
C LYS A 44 -2.40 7.24 13.79
N GLU A 45 -3.51 7.04 14.49
CA GLU A 45 -3.61 7.27 15.93
C GLU A 45 -2.66 6.38 16.74
N SER A 46 -2.49 5.12 16.31
CA SER A 46 -1.55 4.19 16.95
C SER A 46 -0.11 4.65 16.79
N ILE A 47 0.28 5.12 15.60
CA ILE A 47 1.61 5.68 15.34
C ILE A 47 1.82 6.99 16.13
N GLU A 48 0.79 7.81 16.26
CA GLU A 48 0.86 9.10 16.98
C GLU A 48 1.12 8.92 18.48
N LYS A 49 0.66 7.79 19.05
CA LYS A 49 0.89 7.42 20.45
C LYS A 49 2.31 6.91 20.72
N ILE A 50 3.11 6.61 19.69
CA ILE A 50 4.50 6.18 19.89
C ILE A 50 5.33 7.39 20.37
N PRO A 51 6.04 7.28 21.51
CA PRO A 51 6.88 8.35 22.03
C PRO A 51 8.00 8.74 21.05
N ASN A 52 8.30 10.05 20.95
CA ASN A 52 9.36 10.55 20.07
C ASN A 52 10.77 10.14 20.52
N ASP A 53 10.93 9.84 21.80
CA ASP A 53 12.16 9.38 22.45
C ASP A 53 12.19 7.84 22.61
N PHE A 54 11.29 7.13 21.93
CA PHE A 54 11.27 5.68 21.94
C PHE A 54 12.62 5.12 21.46
N LYS A 55 13.34 4.49 22.40
CA LYS A 55 14.63 3.86 22.14
C LYS A 55 14.41 2.58 21.34
N VAL A 56 14.90 2.57 20.11
CA VAL A 56 14.91 1.37 19.28
C VAL A 56 16.26 0.69 19.48
N THR A 57 16.26 -0.42 20.20
CA THR A 57 17.46 -1.18 20.50
C THR A 57 17.60 -2.34 19.51
N ALA A 58 18.83 -2.76 19.20
CA ALA A 58 19.12 -3.75 18.16
C ALA A 58 18.50 -5.14 18.45
N ASP A 59 18.24 -5.44 19.71
CA ASP A 59 17.55 -6.65 20.20
C ASP A 59 16.06 -6.70 19.83
N LEU A 60 15.43 -5.57 19.44
CA LEU A 60 14.05 -5.59 18.94
C LEU A 60 13.94 -6.24 17.56
N ALA A 61 15.00 -6.20 16.74
CA ALA A 61 15.01 -6.76 15.40
C ALA A 61 16.39 -7.35 15.03
N PRO A 62 16.90 -8.34 15.79
CA PRO A 62 18.30 -8.77 15.71
C PRO A 62 18.65 -9.40 14.35
N LYS A 63 17.67 -10.04 13.70
CA LYS A 63 17.84 -10.55 12.33
C LYS A 63 18.02 -9.41 11.34
N PHE A 64 17.14 -8.41 11.38
CA PHE A 64 17.22 -7.25 10.50
C PHE A 64 18.56 -6.53 10.65
N VAL A 65 18.97 -6.22 11.88
CA VAL A 65 20.25 -5.53 12.16
C VAL A 65 21.44 -6.30 11.61
N ARG A 66 21.47 -7.62 11.80
CA ARG A 66 22.51 -8.49 11.23
C ARG A 66 22.48 -8.47 9.70
N ASP A 67 21.31 -8.62 9.10
CA ASP A 67 21.16 -8.74 7.65
C ASP A 67 21.54 -7.44 6.90
N ILE A 68 21.37 -6.28 7.55
CA ILE A 68 21.83 -4.98 7.01
C ILE A 68 23.25 -4.58 7.46
N GLY A 69 23.95 -5.42 8.23
CA GLY A 69 25.31 -5.15 8.69
C GLY A 69 25.45 -3.90 9.57
N ALA A 70 24.40 -3.57 10.35
CA ALA A 70 24.30 -2.30 11.06
C ALA A 70 24.56 -2.45 12.57
N ASP A 71 25.58 -3.23 12.92
CA ASP A 71 26.03 -3.50 14.30
C ASP A 71 26.48 -2.23 15.06
N LYS A 72 26.77 -1.13 14.33
CA LYS A 72 27.26 0.14 14.88
C LYS A 72 26.32 1.32 14.72
N VAL A 73 25.09 1.13 14.21
CA VAL A 73 24.15 2.26 14.02
C VAL A 73 23.14 2.35 15.16
N GLU A 74 22.78 3.57 15.52
CA GLU A 74 21.71 3.85 16.47
C GLU A 74 20.38 3.99 15.72
N PHE A 75 19.39 3.17 16.06
CA PHE A 75 18.04 3.29 15.53
C PHE A 75 17.22 4.24 16.40
N LYS A 76 16.52 5.19 15.76
CA LYS A 76 15.61 6.12 16.43
C LYS A 76 14.27 6.14 15.76
N PHE A 77 13.21 5.94 16.53
CA PHE A 77 11.87 6.25 16.06
C PHE A 77 11.67 7.77 16.04
N LYS A 78 10.92 8.23 15.05
CA LYS A 78 10.32 9.56 14.95
C LYS A 78 9.11 9.40 14.06
N LYS A 79 8.11 10.23 14.34
CA LYS A 79 6.84 10.22 13.64
C LYS A 79 7.03 10.46 12.14
N PRO A 80 6.31 9.73 11.27
CA PRO A 80 6.40 9.91 9.83
C PRO A 80 5.93 11.31 9.40
N SER A 81 6.49 11.80 8.30
CA SER A 81 6.11 13.11 7.73
C SER A 81 4.71 13.11 7.13
N PHE A 82 4.24 11.98 6.61
CA PHE A 82 2.84 11.72 6.32
C PHE A 82 2.54 10.23 6.18
N ILE A 83 1.26 9.92 6.26
CA ILE A 83 0.67 8.60 6.00
C ILE A 83 -0.46 8.78 5.00
N LYS A 84 -0.41 8.06 3.87
CA LYS A 84 -1.41 8.15 2.79
C LYS A 84 -1.78 6.78 2.24
N ILE A 85 -3.02 6.62 1.79
CA ILE A 85 -3.42 5.44 1.02
C ILE A 85 -2.81 5.53 -0.38
N GLY A 86 -2.27 4.42 -0.87
CA GLY A 86 -1.68 4.28 -2.20
C GLY A 86 -2.26 3.09 -2.96
N GLY A 87 -1.55 2.68 -4.00
CA GLY A 87 -1.87 1.49 -4.78
C GLY A 87 -3.21 1.56 -5.53
N SER A 88 -3.71 0.40 -5.94
CA SER A 88 -4.93 0.28 -6.75
C SER A 88 -6.17 0.86 -6.06
N TYR A 89 -6.26 0.83 -4.73
CA TYR A 89 -7.37 1.49 -4.01
C TYR A 89 -7.39 3.00 -4.28
N SER A 90 -6.23 3.67 -4.25
CA SER A 90 -6.15 5.13 -4.41
C SER A 90 -6.58 5.63 -5.79
N ILE A 91 -6.53 4.76 -6.79
CA ILE A 91 -6.94 5.05 -8.18
C ILE A 91 -8.20 4.28 -8.62
N GLN A 92 -8.90 3.63 -7.68
CA GLN A 92 -10.14 2.90 -7.91
C GLN A 92 -10.04 1.74 -8.92
N THR A 93 -8.93 1.01 -8.91
CA THR A 93 -8.66 -0.12 -9.83
C THR A 93 -8.54 -1.47 -9.11
N LEU A 94 -9.19 -1.62 -7.96
CA LEU A 94 -9.21 -2.89 -7.23
C LEU A 94 -10.02 -3.96 -7.97
N ALA A 95 -9.50 -5.20 -7.94
CA ALA A 95 -10.13 -6.36 -8.54
C ALA A 95 -10.11 -7.56 -7.57
N ARG A 96 -11.17 -8.34 -7.54
CA ARG A 96 -11.28 -9.60 -6.78
C ARG A 96 -10.39 -10.70 -7.41
N PRO A 97 -10.01 -11.75 -6.66
CA PRO A 97 -10.31 -12.00 -5.25
C PRO A 97 -9.39 -11.25 -4.27
N GLN A 98 -8.27 -10.71 -4.76
CA GLN A 98 -7.26 -10.12 -3.90
C GLN A 98 -7.47 -8.62 -3.75
N VAL A 99 -7.99 -8.22 -2.59
CA VAL A 99 -8.15 -6.81 -2.22
C VAL A 99 -7.07 -6.44 -1.21
N ASN A 100 -6.04 -5.75 -1.69
CA ASN A 100 -5.00 -5.17 -0.84
C ASN A 100 -5.13 -3.64 -0.86
N ILE A 101 -4.86 -3.02 0.28
CA ILE A 101 -4.83 -1.56 0.41
C ILE A 101 -3.44 -1.17 0.87
N ASP A 102 -2.73 -0.41 0.04
CA ASP A 102 -1.38 0.01 0.34
C ASP A 102 -1.40 1.26 1.22
N LEU A 103 -0.62 1.23 2.30
CA LEU A 103 -0.41 2.40 3.16
C LEU A 103 1.01 2.92 3.00
N ILE A 104 1.15 4.09 2.40
CA ILE A 104 2.43 4.76 2.19
C ILE A 104 2.76 5.57 3.45
N VAL A 105 3.85 5.20 4.12
CA VAL A 105 4.37 5.89 5.30
C VAL A 105 5.70 6.55 4.94
N ARG A 106 5.76 7.89 4.96
CA ARG A 106 6.98 8.62 4.60
C ARG A 106 7.82 8.94 5.82
N LEU A 107 9.05 8.43 5.86
CA LEU A 107 10.05 8.80 6.87
C LEU A 107 10.35 10.31 6.87
N PRO A 108 10.69 10.91 8.02
CA PRO A 108 11.13 12.32 8.08
C PRO A 108 12.43 12.57 7.30
N LYS A 109 12.62 13.81 6.82
CA LYS A 109 13.80 14.19 6.01
C LYS A 109 15.16 14.00 6.70
N CYS A 110 15.20 13.97 8.03
CA CYS A 110 16.45 14.01 8.81
C CYS A 110 17.00 12.62 9.21
N TYR A 111 16.65 11.56 8.47
CA TYR A 111 16.92 10.17 8.85
C TYR A 111 18.19 9.55 8.29
N LEU A 112 18.54 9.92 7.06
CA LEU A 112 19.75 9.45 6.42
C LEU A 112 20.83 10.49 6.69
N ARG A 113 21.54 10.34 7.79
CA ARG A 113 22.83 11.02 7.95
C ARG A 113 23.82 10.21 7.12
N ASN A 114 24.50 10.84 6.17
CA ASN A 114 25.51 10.17 5.34
C ASN A 114 26.46 9.40 6.26
N MET A 115 26.61 8.10 5.98
CA MET A 115 27.74 7.35 6.48
C MET A 115 28.92 7.80 5.62
N ASP A 116 29.77 8.66 6.17
CA ASP A 116 31.14 8.85 5.67
C ASP A 116 32.01 7.66 6.10
#